data_AF-A0A6C0CZ90-F1
#
_entry.id   AF-A0A6C0CZ90-F1
#
_cell.length_a   1.000
_cell.length_b   1.000
_cell.length_c   1.000
_cell.angle_alpha   90.00
_cell.angle_beta   90.00
_cell.angle_gamma   90.00
#
_symmetry.space_group_name_H-M   'P 1'
#
loop_
_entity.id
_entity.type
_entity.pdbx_description
1 polymer ?
#
loop_
_entity_poly.entity_id
_entity_poly.type
_entity_poly.pdbx_seq_one_letter_code
_entity_poly.pdbx_strand_id
1 'polypeptide(L)'
;MESFDFEKMNPQTVCMMNYLNDYLENEWKIKKKQNCYILSNQSSKIYTLDNLHVEGNIISDNKQKYILAFIYNGLNNGWTIKKYNNQYVFSKNHEGKKEIFSDSYINTFLKENFNFNLIK
;
A
#
# COMPACT_ATOMS: atom_id res chain seq x y z
N MET A 1 10.59 -14.75 -13.56
CA MET A 1 9.77 -13.87 -12.73
C MET A 1 10.06 -12.46 -13.21
N GLU A 2 9.12 -11.84 -13.91
CA GLU A 2 9.31 -10.46 -14.40
C GLU A 2 9.50 -9.53 -13.19
N SER A 3 10.59 -8.77 -13.18
CA SER A 3 10.85 -7.78 -12.14
C SER A 3 9.74 -6.73 -12.16
N PHE A 4 9.23 -6.34 -10.99
CA PHE A 4 8.24 -5.28 -10.87
C PHE A 4 8.85 -3.96 -11.38
N ASP A 5 8.43 -3.54 -12.58
CA ASP A 5 9.02 -2.43 -13.31
C ASP A 5 8.25 -1.14 -13.04
N PHE A 6 8.76 -0.34 -12.09
CA PHE A 6 8.15 0.93 -11.72
C PHE A 6 8.19 1.97 -12.83
N GLU A 7 9.10 1.87 -13.81
CA GLU A 7 9.17 2.82 -14.92
C GLU A 7 8.04 2.62 -15.93
N LYS A 8 7.42 1.44 -15.94
CA LYS A 8 6.21 1.15 -16.73
C LYS A 8 4.92 1.48 -15.99
N MET A 9 4.99 1.87 -14.71
CA MET A 9 3.81 2.10 -13.90
C MET A 9 3.19 3.46 -14.22
N ASN A 10 1.87 3.51 -14.37
CA ASN A 10 1.15 4.76 -14.60
C ASN A 10 1.44 5.74 -13.44
N PRO A 11 1.93 6.97 -13.72
CA PRO A 11 2.21 7.97 -12.69
C PRO A 11 1.02 8.24 -11.75
N GLN A 12 -0.21 8.21 -12.28
CA GLN A 12 -1.41 8.39 -11.46
C GLN A 12 -1.58 7.26 -10.44
N THR A 13 -1.21 6.03 -10.80
CA THR A 13 -1.23 4.90 -9.87
C THR A 13 -0.23 5.12 -8.74
N VAL A 14 0.98 5.62 -9.04
CA VAL A 14 1.98 5.94 -8.03
C VAL A 14 1.48 7.06 -7.11
N CYS A 15 0.87 8.11 -7.64
CA CYS A 15 0.27 9.17 -6.83
C CYS A 15 -0.84 8.63 -5.91
N MET A 16 -1.71 7.76 -6.42
CA MET A 16 -2.75 7.11 -5.61
C MET A 16 -2.12 6.25 -4.50
N MET A 17 -1.05 5.51 -4.78
CA MET A 17 -0.36 4.74 -3.75
C MET A 17 0.18 5.62 -2.62
N ASN A 18 0.84 6.73 -2.96
CA ASN A 18 1.34 7.70 -1.98
C ASN A 18 0.21 8.28 -1.14
N TYR A 19 -0.84 8.74 -1.80
CA TYR A 19 -2.03 9.27 -1.14
C TYR A 19 -2.56 8.27 -0.10
N LEU A 20 -2.75 7.00 -0.47
CA LEU A 20 -3.21 5.98 0.48
C LEU A 20 -2.20 5.77 1.62
N ASN A 21 -0.90 5.80 1.33
CA ASN A 21 0.12 5.62 2.35
C ASN A 21 0.15 6.75 3.38
N ASP A 22 -0.02 8.01 2.97
CA ASP A 22 -0.05 9.13 3.89
C ASP A 22 -1.16 8.96 4.94
N TYR A 23 -2.32 8.44 4.54
CA TYR A 23 -3.38 8.10 5.48
C TYR A 23 -3.01 6.92 6.40
N LEU A 24 -2.35 5.89 5.87
CA LEU A 24 -1.85 4.77 6.69
C LEU A 24 -0.83 5.26 7.73
N GLU A 25 0.13 6.10 7.36
CA GLU A 25 1.09 6.70 8.30
C GLU A 25 0.41 7.51 9.41
N ASN A 26 -0.75 8.09 9.13
CA ASN A 26 -1.59 8.79 10.11
C ASN A 26 -2.63 7.86 10.79
N GLU A 27 -2.33 6.56 10.85
CA GLU A 27 -3.12 5.51 11.51
C GLU A 27 -4.55 5.31 10.97
N TRP A 28 -4.84 5.78 9.75
CA TRP A 28 -6.09 5.45 9.11
C TRP A 28 -6.11 3.99 8.67
N LYS A 29 -7.31 3.44 8.64
CA LYS A 29 -7.62 2.13 8.10
C LYS A 29 -8.16 2.31 6.69
N ILE A 30 -7.61 1.55 5.75
CA ILE A 30 -7.99 1.58 4.34
C ILE A 30 -8.54 0.23 3.91
N LYS A 31 -9.64 0.26 3.16
CA LYS A 31 -10.23 -0.90 2.49
C LYS A 31 -10.61 -0.52 1.08
N LYS A 32 -10.35 -1.38 0.10
CA LYS A 32 -10.93 -1.24 -1.24
C LYS A 32 -12.23 -2.05 -1.37
N LYS A 33 -13.22 -1.47 -2.05
CA LYS A 33 -14.40 -2.17 -2.55
C LYS A 33 -14.64 -1.73 -3.99
N GLN A 34 -14.56 -2.67 -4.94
CA GLN A 34 -14.68 -2.38 -6.37
C GLN A 34 -13.73 -1.24 -6.77
N ASN A 35 -14.26 -0.11 -7.22
CA ASN A 35 -13.54 1.07 -7.67
C ASN A 35 -13.42 2.16 -6.57
N CYS A 36 -13.67 1.83 -5.31
CA CYS A 36 -13.69 2.81 -4.22
C CYS A 36 -12.77 2.40 -3.08
N TYR A 37 -11.90 3.33 -2.65
CA TYR A 37 -11.19 3.25 -1.39
C TYR A 37 -12.02 3.89 -0.29
N ILE A 38 -12.12 3.17 0.82
CA ILE A 38 -12.76 3.60 2.05
C ILE A 38 -11.65 3.82 3.06
N LEU A 39 -11.38 5.08 3.37
CA LEU A 39 -10.42 5.49 4.39
C LEU A 39 -11.22 5.82 5.65
N SER A 40 -10.83 5.27 6.80
CA SER A 40 -11.55 5.51 8.05
C SER A 40 -10.59 5.60 9.23
N ASN A 41 -10.91 6.47 10.18
CA ASN A 41 -10.30 6.50 11.50
C ASN A 41 -11.42 6.48 12.56
N GLN A 42 -11.12 6.90 13.79
CA GLN A 42 -12.09 6.90 14.89
C GLN A 42 -13.19 7.97 14.74
N SER A 43 -12.90 9.08 14.06
CA SER A 43 -13.79 10.24 13.97
C SER A 43 -14.47 10.40 12.61
N SER A 44 -13.86 9.88 11.55
CA SER A 44 -14.20 10.22 10.17
C SER A 44 -14.07 9.03 9.23
N LYS A 45 -14.79 9.12 8.11
CA LYS A 45 -14.69 8.19 6.98
C LYS A 45 -14.76 8.96 5.67
N ILE A 46 -13.82 8.66 4.78
CA ILE A 46 -13.69 9.25 3.45
C ILE A 46 -13.87 8.12 2.43
N TYR A 47 -14.59 8.43 1.36
CA TYR A 47 -14.74 7.56 0.20
C TYR A 47 -14.10 8.26 -0.98
N THR A 48 -13.18 7.58 -1.67
CA THR A 48 -12.53 8.10 -2.87
C THR A 48 -12.55 7.04 -3.96
N LEU A 49 -12.63 7.48 -5.22
CA LEU A 49 -12.57 6.58 -6.37
C LEU A 49 -11.12 6.21 -6.67
N ASP A 50 -10.88 4.98 -7.12
CA ASP A 50 -9.53 4.50 -7.45
C ASP A 50 -8.95 5.09 -8.74
N ASN A 51 -9.79 5.75 -9.54
CA ASN A 51 -9.43 6.52 -10.72
C ASN A 51 -9.37 8.03 -10.47
N LEU A 52 -9.49 8.49 -9.22
CA LEU A 52 -9.37 9.90 -8.91
C LEU A 52 -7.96 10.39 -9.28
N HIS A 53 -7.89 11.50 -10.00
CA HIS A 53 -6.62 12.16 -10.24
C HIS A 53 -6.15 12.79 -8.93
N VAL A 54 -5.10 12.21 -8.35
CA VAL A 54 -4.45 12.75 -7.16
C VAL A 54 -3.13 13.35 -7.58
N GLU A 55 -2.93 14.63 -7.28
CA GLU A 55 -1.63 15.28 -7.41
C GLU A 55 -0.71 14.73 -6.31
N GLY A 56 0.52 14.38 -6.69
CA GLY A 56 1.46 13.77 -5.76
C GLY A 56 2.89 13.81 -6.28
N ASN A 57 3.83 13.72 -5.34
CA ASN A 57 5.25 13.70 -5.65
C ASN A 57 5.68 12.34 -6.20
N ILE A 58 6.59 12.35 -7.17
CA ILE A 58 7.25 11.14 -7.67
C ILE A 58 8.16 10.60 -6.56
N ILE A 59 8.06 9.30 -6.30
CA ILE A 59 8.88 8.62 -5.29
C ILE A 59 10.26 8.38 -5.88
N SER A 60 11.29 8.90 -5.22
CA SER A 60 12.68 8.65 -5.60
C SER A 60 13.26 7.39 -4.94
N ASP A 61 12.81 7.04 -3.72
CA ASP A 61 13.30 5.86 -3.00
C ASP A 61 12.68 4.55 -3.53
N ASN A 62 13.52 3.73 -4.15
CA ASN A 62 13.12 2.43 -4.67
C ASN A 62 12.55 1.50 -3.59
N LYS A 63 13.02 1.57 -2.36
CA LYS A 63 12.46 0.76 -1.25
C LYS A 63 11.01 1.13 -0.95
N GLN A 64 10.74 2.43 -0.88
CA GLN A 64 9.40 2.94 -0.61
C GLN A 64 8.42 2.52 -1.72
N LYS A 65 8.87 2.51 -2.98
CA LYS A 65 8.05 2.04 -4.12
C LYS A 65 7.53 0.61 -3.94
N TYR A 66 8.37 -0.34 -3.49
CA TYR A 66 7.93 -1.73 -3.29
C TYR A 66 6.96 -1.89 -2.11
N ILE A 67 7.15 -1.14 -1.03
CA ILE A 67 6.21 -1.15 0.10
C ILE A 67 4.82 -0.69 -0.37
N LEU A 68 4.78 0.38 -1.16
CA LEU A 68 3.56 0.92 -1.72
C LEU A 68 2.88 -0.04 -2.70
N ALA A 69 3.66 -0.69 -3.56
CA ALA A 69 3.16 -1.74 -4.44
C ALA A 69 2.54 -2.90 -3.63
N PHE A 70 3.21 -3.31 -2.54
CA PHE A 70 2.72 -4.36 -1.65
C PHE A 70 1.38 -3.98 -1.00
N ILE A 71 1.28 -2.77 -0.44
CA ILE A 71 0.05 -2.22 0.14
C ILE A 71 -1.07 -2.17 -0.89
N TYR A 72 -0.79 -1.58 -2.06
CA TYR A 72 -1.76 -1.40 -3.13
C TYR A 72 -2.30 -2.74 -3.65
N ASN A 73 -1.42 -3.71 -3.84
CA ASN A 73 -1.79 -5.07 -4.25
C ASN A 73 -2.63 -5.76 -3.16
N GLY A 74 -2.28 -5.59 -1.88
CA GLY A 74 -3.09 -6.06 -0.77
C GLY A 74 -4.52 -5.52 -0.83
N LEU A 75 -4.67 -4.20 -0.98
CA LEU A 75 -5.98 -3.55 -1.11
C LEU A 75 -6.77 -4.07 -2.32
N ASN A 76 -6.14 -4.20 -3.49
CA ASN A 76 -6.80 -4.73 -4.70
C ASN A 76 -7.22 -6.20 -4.53
N ASN A 77 -6.49 -6.97 -3.74
CA ASN A 77 -6.82 -8.36 -3.40
C ASN A 77 -7.83 -8.49 -2.24
N GLY A 78 -8.48 -7.38 -1.87
CA GLY A 78 -9.56 -7.35 -0.88
C GLY A 78 -9.08 -7.34 0.57
N TRP A 79 -7.79 -7.15 0.83
CA TRP A 79 -7.30 -6.92 2.18
C TRP A 79 -7.68 -5.53 2.68
N THR A 80 -7.84 -5.44 3.99
CA THR A 80 -8.01 -4.21 4.74
C THR A 80 -6.73 -3.95 5.52
N ILE A 81 -6.16 -2.75 5.36
CA ILE A 81 -4.84 -2.40 5.89
C ILE A 81 -4.97 -1.25 6.87
N LYS A 82 -4.22 -1.31 7.98
CA LYS A 82 -4.00 -0.21 8.92
C LYS A 82 -2.53 -0.20 9.32
N LYS A 83 -1.91 0.97 9.46
CA LYS A 83 -0.60 1.09 10.13
C LYS A 83 -0.80 1.55 11.58
N TYR A 84 -0.01 0.99 12.50
CA TYR A 84 0.04 1.38 13.91
C TYR A 84 1.35 0.90 14.53
N ASN A 85 2.04 1.73 15.32
CA ASN A 85 3.32 1.40 15.96
C ASN A 85 4.36 0.77 15.00
N ASN A 86 4.56 1.34 13.81
CA ASN A 86 5.48 0.81 12.77
C ASN A 86 5.19 -0.64 12.36
N GLN A 87 3.92 -1.03 12.42
CA GLN A 87 3.43 -2.31 11.95
C GLN A 87 2.24 -2.07 11.03
N TYR A 88 2.23 -2.76 9.89
CA TYR A 88 1.06 -2.87 9.04
C TYR A 88 0.25 -4.10 9.44
N VAL A 89 -1.04 -3.88 9.67
CA VAL A 89 -2.02 -4.92 10.00
C VAL A 89 -2.89 -5.15 8.78
N PHE A 90 -2.75 -6.33 8.17
CA PHE A 90 -3.56 -6.80 7.06
C PHE A 90 -4.66 -7.71 7.60
N SER A 91 -5.90 -7.47 7.21
CA SER A 91 -7.05 -8.27 7.61
C SER A 91 -8.02 -8.54 6.46
N LYS A 92 -8.59 -9.74 6.38
CA LYS A 92 -9.52 -10.12 5.32
C LYS A 92 -10.83 -10.69 5.89
N ASN A 93 -11.95 -10.03 5.61
CA ASN A 93 -13.25 -10.34 6.22
C ASN A 93 -13.79 -11.75 5.90
N HIS A 94 -13.41 -12.36 4.78
CA HIS A 94 -13.97 -13.65 4.34
C HIS A 94 -13.15 -14.86 4.83
N GLU A 95 -11.98 -14.67 5.41
CA GLU A 95 -11.11 -15.77 5.86
C GLU A 95 -10.75 -15.70 7.35
N GLY A 96 -11.20 -14.66 8.08
CA GLY A 96 -10.83 -14.45 9.49
C GLY A 96 -9.33 -14.21 9.73
N LYS A 97 -8.52 -14.21 8.66
CA LYS A 97 -7.07 -14.05 8.71
C LYS A 97 -6.72 -12.60 9.02
N LYS A 98 -5.93 -12.44 10.07
CA LYS A 98 -5.27 -11.20 10.45
C LYS A 98 -3.78 -11.48 10.45
N GLU A 99 -3.05 -10.77 9.61
CA GLU A 99 -1.61 -10.84 9.49
C GLU A 99 -1.02 -9.51 9.97
N ILE A 100 0.00 -9.58 10.82
CA ILE A 100 0.68 -8.41 11.36
C ILE A 100 2.10 -8.46 10.84
N PHE A 101 2.49 -7.41 10.13
CA PHE A 101 3.82 -7.27 9.56
C PHE A 101 4.49 -6.06 10.19
N SER A 102 5.67 -6.24 10.77
CA SER A 102 6.51 -5.10 11.15
C SER A 102 7.13 -4.47 9.91
N ASP A 103 7.43 -3.18 9.98
CA ASP A 103 8.15 -2.50 8.90
C ASP A 103 9.50 -3.21 8.61
N SER A 104 10.18 -3.72 9.64
CA SER A 104 11.40 -4.52 9.47
C SER A 104 11.16 -5.82 8.68
N TYR A 105 10.09 -6.55 8.99
CA TYR A 105 9.74 -7.77 8.27
C TYR A 105 9.36 -7.49 6.83
N ILE A 106 8.52 -6.48 6.57
CA ILE A 106 8.17 -6.09 5.20
C ILE A 106 9.43 -5.75 4.42
N ASN A 107 10.36 -5.00 5.02
CA ASN A 107 11.62 -4.66 4.37
C ASN A 107 12.47 -5.89 4.03
N THR A 108 12.57 -6.86 4.95
CA THR A 108 13.30 -8.11 4.72
C THR A 108 12.62 -8.98 3.67
N PHE A 109 11.31 -9.18 3.80
CA PHE A 109 10.49 -9.92 2.84
C PHE A 109 10.65 -9.34 1.44
N LEU A 110 10.58 -8.01 1.32
CA LEU A 110 10.77 -7.32 0.05
C LEU A 110 12.19 -7.55 -0.49
N LYS A 111 13.24 -7.43 0.34
CA LYS A 111 14.63 -7.73 -0.03
C LYS A 111 14.86 -9.15 -0.54
N GLU A 112 14.22 -10.12 0.08
CA GLU A 112 14.39 -11.54 -0.21
C GLU A 112 13.56 -11.98 -1.44
N ASN A 113 12.37 -11.42 -1.63
CA ASN A 113 11.43 -11.86 -2.67
C ASN A 113 11.47 -10.99 -3.92
N PHE A 114 11.90 -9.74 -3.80
CA PHE A 114 12.16 -8.84 -4.93
C PHE A 114 13.66 -8.57 -4.90
N ASN A 115 14.42 -8.92 -5.93
CA ASN A 115 15.88 -8.80 -5.91
C ASN A 115 16.33 -7.33 -5.79
N PHE A 116 16.47 -6.80 -4.57
CA PHE A 116 16.89 -5.42 -4.32
C PHE A 116 18.35 -5.17 -4.76
N ASN A 117 19.15 -6.23 -4.91
CA ASN A 117 20.51 -6.16 -5.43
C ASN A 117 20.58 -5.87 -6.96
N LEU A 118 19.45 -5.85 -7.67
CA LEU A 118 19.38 -5.47 -9.09
C LEU A 118 18.99 -4.01 -9.32
N ILE A 119 18.85 -3.24 -8.24
CA ILE A 119 18.56 -1.81 -8.30
C ILE A 119 19.91 -1.09 -8.28
N LYS A 120 20.35 -0.65 -9.46
CA LYS A 120 21.51 0.23 -9.62
C LYS A 120 21.28 1.58 -8.96
#